data_AF-A0A4V3CQG2-F1
#
_entry.id   AF-A0A4V3CQG2-F1
#
_cell.length_a   1.000
_cell.length_b   1.000
_cell.length_c   1.000
_cell.angle_alpha   90.00
_cell.angle_beta   90.00
_cell.angle_gamma   90.00
#
_symmetry.space_group_name_H-M   'P 1'
#
loop_
_entity.id
_entity.type
_entity.pdbx_description
1 polymer ?
#
loop_
_entity_poly.entity_id
_entity_poly.type
_entity_poly.pdbx_seq_one_letter_code
_entity_poly.pdbx_strand_id
1 'polypeptide(L)'
;MFAAVAMKYQRSPSVIALWVLAGLWSSVCLLAAVSSLVGSEPDAGSAVVGSILCGGLPLAAVWWHDYAQAHRPMPRPMMHPPSPLPPPPPRPQLPERLLLPWYRLAKAWDVVAELQRQGWIDGSSTRGVPESMKRLHRLAIADGMTDQLGGRRSGTVTQQITLLGDLLVALADEAVEHQATIGTDFTPATLAVAAQRLAADRAAYQELMELGGAWGERP
;
A
#
# COMPACT_ATOMS: atom_id res chain seq x y z
N MET A 1 11.88 -20.79 -5.23
CA MET A 1 10.46 -20.82 -5.63
C MET A 1 10.20 -19.53 -6.42
N PHE A 2 10.40 -19.55 -7.74
CA PHE A 2 10.26 -18.36 -8.60
C PHE A 2 8.79 -18.18 -8.98
N ALA A 3 8.22 -17.05 -8.61
CA ALA A 3 6.88 -16.65 -9.04
C ALA A 3 6.88 -16.43 -10.55
N ALA A 4 6.14 -17.28 -11.27
CA ALA A 4 5.85 -17.07 -12.68
C ALA A 4 5.00 -15.80 -12.81
N VAL A 5 5.62 -14.71 -13.24
CA VAL A 5 4.91 -13.50 -13.67
C VAL A 5 4.13 -13.89 -14.92
N ALA A 6 2.85 -14.19 -14.75
CA ALA A 6 1.91 -14.34 -15.85
C ALA A 6 1.69 -12.95 -16.48
N MET A 7 2.55 -12.59 -17.43
CA MET A 7 2.29 -11.46 -18.31
C MET A 7 1.00 -11.75 -19.06
N LYS A 8 -0.07 -11.02 -18.74
CA LYS A 8 -1.30 -11.02 -19.55
C LYS A 8 -0.93 -10.50 -20.93
N TYR A 9 -0.75 -11.43 -21.87
CA TYR A 9 -0.57 -11.11 -23.28
C TYR A 9 -1.88 -10.53 -23.81
N GLN A 10 -1.99 -9.20 -23.78
CA GLN A 10 -3.17 -8.49 -24.27
C GLN A 10 -3.10 -8.46 -25.80
N ARG A 11 -3.70 -9.47 -26.44
CA ARG A 11 -3.80 -9.54 -27.91
C ARG A 11 -4.47 -8.27 -28.43
N SER A 12 -3.86 -7.62 -29.43
CA SER A 12 -4.43 -6.42 -30.03
C SER A 12 -5.77 -6.75 -30.72
N PRO A 13 -6.72 -5.80 -30.76
CA PRO A 13 -8.04 -6.03 -31.36
C PRO A 13 -7.95 -6.47 -32.84
N SER A 14 -6.91 -6.02 -33.56
CA SER A 14 -6.63 -6.42 -34.94
C SER A 14 -6.26 -7.91 -35.07
N VAL A 15 -5.50 -8.45 -34.11
CA VAL A 15 -5.15 -9.88 -34.08
C VAL A 15 -6.39 -10.73 -33.78
N ILE A 16 -7.26 -10.26 -32.88
CA ILE A 16 -8.53 -10.94 -32.57
C ILE A 16 -9.43 -10.97 -33.82
N ALA A 17 -9.54 -9.86 -34.56
CA ALA A 17 -10.31 -9.80 -35.80
C ALA A 17 -9.78 -10.79 -36.86
N LEU A 18 -8.45 -10.91 -37.00
CA LEU A 18 -7.83 -11.88 -37.91
C LEU A 18 -8.14 -13.33 -37.52
N TRP A 19 -8.13 -13.68 -36.24
CA TRP A 19 -8.50 -15.00 -35.76
C TRP A 19 -9.95 -15.36 -36.09
N VAL A 20 -10.88 -14.42 -35.88
CA VAL A 20 -12.30 -14.61 -36.18
C VAL A 20 -12.49 -14.83 -37.69
N LEU A 21 -11.83 -14.02 -38.52
CA LEU A 21 -11.95 -14.10 -39.97
C LEU A 21 -11.35 -15.41 -40.52
N ALA A 22 -10.21 -15.84 -39.98
CA ALA A 22 -9.60 -17.13 -40.33
C ALA A 22 -10.46 -18.32 -39.91
N GLY A 23 -11.07 -18.29 -38.72
CA GLY A 23 -11.98 -19.34 -38.26
C GLY A 23 -13.25 -19.44 -39.11
N LEU A 24 -13.81 -18.28 -39.49
CA LEU A 24 -14.99 -18.21 -40.35
C LEU A 24 -14.69 -18.74 -41.75
N TRP A 25 -13.55 -18.37 -42.33
CA TRP A 25 -13.08 -18.92 -43.61
C TRP A 25 -12.88 -20.44 -43.57
N SER A 26 -12.24 -20.96 -42.51
CA SER A 26 -12.01 -22.40 -42.34
C SER A 26 -13.34 -23.18 -42.27
N SER A 27 -14.34 -22.61 -41.58
CA SER A 27 -15.68 -23.20 -41.48
C SER A 27 -16.40 -23.23 -42.83
N VAL A 28 -16.26 -22.18 -43.66
CA VAL A 28 -16.79 -22.15 -45.03
C VAL A 28 -16.13 -23.21 -45.91
N CYS A 29 -14.79 -23.35 -45.85
CA CYS A 29 -14.08 -24.40 -46.60
C CYS A 29 -14.47 -25.81 -46.15
N LEU A 30 -14.68 -26.02 -44.84
CA LEU A 30 -15.12 -27.31 -44.29
C LEU A 30 -16.54 -27.65 -44.79
N LEU A 31 -17.46 -26.70 -44.75
CA LEU A 31 -18.82 -26.87 -45.28
C LEU A 31 -18.80 -27.20 -46.77
N ALA A 32 -18.00 -26.49 -47.57
CA ALA A 32 -17.84 -26.78 -48.99
C ALA A 32 -17.29 -28.19 -49.23
N ALA A 33 -16.29 -28.63 -48.45
CA ALA A 33 -15.73 -29.98 -48.55
C ALA A 33 -16.78 -31.06 -48.19
N VAL A 34 -17.58 -30.85 -47.14
CA VAL A 34 -18.68 -31.76 -46.76
C VAL A 34 -19.74 -31.81 -47.86
N SER A 35 -20.11 -30.67 -48.46
CA SER A 35 -21.05 -30.65 -49.57
C SER A 35 -20.54 -31.42 -50.79
N SER A 36 -19.24 -31.32 -51.10
CA SER A 36 -18.60 -32.09 -52.19
C SER A 36 -18.53 -33.59 -51.91
N LEU A 37 -18.52 -34.03 -50.64
CA LEU A 37 -18.56 -35.45 -50.27
C LEU A 37 -19.95 -36.08 -50.44
N VAL A 38 -21.01 -35.27 -50.40
CA VAL A 38 -22.40 -35.74 -50.58
C VAL A 38 -22.78 -35.81 -52.06
N GLY A 39 -22.11 -35.04 -52.92
CA GLY A 39 -22.21 -35.18 -54.39
C GLY A 39 -21.36 -36.34 -54.89
N SER A 40 -21.97 -37.34 -55.51
CA SER A 40 -21.33 -38.56 -56.00
C SER A 40 -20.41 -38.33 -57.22
N GLU A 41 -19.45 -37.42 -57.14
CA GLU A 41 -18.46 -37.20 -58.21
C GLU A 41 -17.15 -37.99 -57.93
N PRO A 42 -16.62 -38.73 -58.91
CA PRO A 42 -15.44 -39.57 -58.73
C PRO A 42 -14.14 -38.80 -58.49
N ASP A 43 -14.11 -37.49 -58.74
CA ASP A 43 -12.94 -36.62 -58.53
C ASP A 43 -12.95 -35.86 -57.18
N ALA A 44 -13.98 -36.09 -56.35
CA ALA A 44 -14.23 -35.36 -55.10
C ALA A 44 -13.07 -35.44 -54.10
N GLY A 45 -12.29 -36.53 -54.11
CA GLY A 45 -11.15 -36.70 -53.20
C GLY A 45 -10.08 -35.61 -53.33
N SER A 46 -9.79 -35.16 -54.56
CA SER A 46 -8.79 -34.10 -54.81
C SER A 46 -9.29 -32.72 -54.37
N ALA A 47 -10.57 -32.44 -54.57
CA ALA A 47 -11.22 -31.20 -54.15
C ALA A 47 -11.34 -31.06 -52.63
N VAL A 48 -11.61 -32.17 -51.93
CA VAL A 48 -11.68 -32.21 -50.46
C VAL A 48 -10.29 -31.95 -49.85
N VAL A 49 -9.24 -32.60 -50.36
CA VAL A 49 -7.87 -32.38 -49.89
C VAL A 49 -7.41 -30.94 -50.15
N GLY A 50 -7.72 -30.39 -51.33
CA GLY A 50 -7.43 -28.99 -51.66
C GLY A 50 -8.14 -28.00 -50.74
N SER A 51 -9.40 -28.27 -50.40
CA SER A 51 -10.20 -27.42 -49.51
C SER A 51 -9.72 -27.46 -48.06
N ILE A 52 -9.31 -28.63 -47.56
CA ILE A 52 -8.73 -28.79 -46.23
C ILE A 52 -7.37 -28.08 -46.14
N LEU A 53 -6.52 -28.21 -47.16
CA LEU A 53 -5.23 -27.53 -47.21
C LEU A 53 -5.41 -26.00 -47.27
N CYS A 54 -6.29 -25.49 -48.13
CA CYS A 54 -6.54 -24.05 -48.26
C CYS A 54 -7.21 -23.45 -47.00
N GLY A 55 -8.07 -24.21 -46.31
CA GLY A 55 -8.72 -23.77 -45.08
C GLY A 55 -7.83 -23.84 -43.83
N GLY A 56 -6.83 -24.73 -43.81
CA GLY A 56 -5.93 -24.94 -42.66
C GLY A 56 -4.71 -24.00 -42.62
N LEU A 57 -4.21 -23.58 -43.80
CA LEU A 57 -3.02 -22.72 -43.91
C LEU A 57 -3.12 -21.38 -43.14
N PRO A 58 -4.27 -20.67 -43.13
CA PRO A 58 -4.39 -19.40 -42.39
C PRO A 58 -4.25 -19.60 -40.89
N LEU A 59 -4.87 -20.66 -40.34
CA LEU A 59 -4.79 -20.98 -38.91
C LEU A 59 -3.38 -21.39 -38.51
N ALA A 60 -2.70 -22.19 -39.34
CA ALA A 60 -1.31 -22.56 -39.12
C ALA A 60 -0.37 -21.33 -39.15
N ALA A 61 -0.59 -20.40 -40.07
CA ALA A 61 0.20 -19.16 -40.18
C ALA A 61 0.01 -18.25 -38.95
N VAL A 62 -1.22 -18.10 -38.46
CA VAL A 62 -1.51 -17.28 -37.27
C VAL A 62 -0.94 -17.96 -36.01
N TRP A 63 -1.09 -19.28 -35.89
CA TRP A 63 -0.49 -20.03 -34.78
C TRP A 63 1.04 -19.94 -34.78
N TRP A 64 1.67 -20.08 -35.95
CA TRP A 64 3.12 -19.92 -36.11
C TRP A 64 3.59 -18.50 -35.76
N HIS A 65 2.83 -17.48 -36.15
CA HIS A 65 3.13 -16.09 -35.81
C HIS A 65 3.08 -15.85 -34.30
N ASP A 66 2.05 -16.34 -33.61
CA ASP A 66 1.96 -16.24 -32.15
C ASP A 66 3.08 -17.02 -31.45
N TYR A 67 3.42 -18.22 -31.94
CA TYR A 67 4.53 -19.01 -31.43
C TYR A 67 5.88 -18.28 -31.61
N ALA A 68 6.11 -17.69 -32.78
CA ALA A 68 7.29 -16.90 -33.08
C ALA A 68 7.38 -15.64 -32.21
N GLN A 69 6.25 -14.97 -31.93
CA GLN A 69 6.24 -13.80 -31.04
C GLN A 69 6.52 -14.18 -29.58
N ALA A 70 5.98 -15.30 -29.10
CA ALA A 70 6.24 -15.79 -27.74
C ALA A 70 7.72 -16.18 -27.52
N HIS A 71 8.41 -16.63 -28.57
CA HIS A 71 9.80 -17.08 -28.51
C HIS A 71 10.79 -16.09 -29.13
N ARG A 72 10.36 -14.86 -29.46
CA ARG A 72 11.28 -13.83 -29.93
C ARG A 72 12.26 -13.52 -28.78
N PRO A 73 13.58 -13.71 -28.98
CA PRO A 73 14.54 -13.24 -28.01
C PRO A 73 14.38 -11.72 -27.91
N MET A 74 14.01 -11.23 -26.72
CA MET A 74 13.87 -9.78 -26.52
C MET A 74 15.19 -9.12 -26.91
N PRO A 75 15.17 -8.01 -27.68
CA PRO A 75 16.37 -7.23 -27.91
C PRO A 75 16.92 -6.83 -26.55
N ARG A 76 18.09 -7.36 -26.20
CA ARG A 76 18.79 -6.92 -24.99
C ARG A 76 19.04 -5.42 -25.17
N PRO A 77 18.54 -4.56 -24.26
CA PRO A 77 18.85 -3.14 -24.35
C PRO A 77 20.37 -3.00 -24.36
N MET A 78 20.91 -2.40 -25.42
CA MET A 78 22.30 -1.97 -25.44
C MET A 78 22.46 -1.02 -24.26
N MET A 79 23.15 -1.47 -23.20
CA MET A 79 23.46 -0.63 -22.05
C MET A 79 24.41 0.47 -22.52
N HIS A 80 23.86 1.63 -22.85
CA HIS A 80 24.58 2.86 -22.62
C HIS A 80 24.88 2.89 -21.11
N PRO A 81 26.12 3.14 -20.65
CA PRO A 81 26.36 3.32 -19.23
C PRO A 81 25.40 4.40 -18.74
N PRO A 82 24.57 4.13 -17.71
CA PRO A 82 23.63 5.12 -17.23
C PRO A 82 24.43 6.35 -16.84
N SER A 83 24.05 7.52 -17.37
CA SER A 83 24.47 8.78 -16.79
C SER A 83 24.29 8.66 -15.26
N PRO A 84 25.27 9.09 -14.44
CA PRO A 84 25.13 8.99 -12.99
C PRO A 84 23.78 9.57 -12.62
N LEU A 85 22.92 8.72 -12.04
CA LEU A 85 21.59 9.12 -11.64
C LEU A 85 21.75 10.42 -10.84
N PRO A 86 21.00 11.50 -11.15
CA PRO A 86 20.95 12.63 -10.25
C PRO A 86 20.65 12.07 -8.86
N PRO A 87 21.36 12.53 -7.80
CA PRO A 87 21.15 12.00 -6.47
C PRO A 87 19.65 12.01 -6.19
N PRO A 88 19.09 10.90 -5.66
CA PRO A 88 17.66 10.86 -5.37
C PRO A 88 17.33 12.11 -4.55
N PRO A 89 16.21 12.79 -4.83
CA PRO A 89 15.82 13.95 -4.05
C PRO A 89 15.89 13.56 -2.58
N PRO A 90 16.46 14.42 -1.72
CA PRO A 90 16.59 14.11 -0.30
C PRO A 90 15.21 13.70 0.20
N ARG A 91 15.13 12.51 0.82
CA ARG A 91 13.86 12.04 1.38
C ARG A 91 13.30 13.17 2.25
N PRO A 92 11.99 13.45 2.18
CA PRO A 92 11.40 14.47 3.03
C PRO A 92 11.69 14.11 4.48
N GLN A 93 12.59 14.87 5.10
CA GLN A 93 13.02 14.66 6.47
C GLN A 93 12.13 15.50 7.39
N LEU A 94 11.87 14.97 8.57
CA LEU A 94 11.24 15.75 9.63
C LEU A 94 12.11 16.99 9.93
N PRO A 95 11.49 18.15 10.18
CA PRO A 95 12.19 19.31 10.69
C PRO A 95 12.97 18.96 11.96
N GLU A 96 14.18 19.51 12.13
CA GLU A 96 15.02 19.24 13.31
C GLU A 96 14.29 19.48 14.63
N ARG A 97 13.49 20.56 14.71
CA ARG A 97 12.65 20.88 15.88
C ARG A 97 11.64 19.79 16.26
N LEU A 98 11.19 19.00 15.27
CA LEU A 98 10.19 17.95 15.47
C LEU A 98 10.82 16.58 15.70
N LEU A 99 12.13 16.41 15.49
CA LEU A 99 12.81 15.12 15.67
C LEU A 99 12.66 14.59 17.09
N LEU A 100 12.90 15.43 18.10
CA LEU A 100 12.82 15.01 19.50
C LEU A 100 11.38 14.68 19.96
N PRO A 101 10.36 15.53 19.73
CA PRO A 101 8.96 15.19 20.02
C PRO A 101 8.50 13.93 19.28
N TRP A 102 8.88 13.80 18.01
CA TRP A 102 8.54 12.63 17.19
C TRP A 102 9.17 11.35 17.72
N TYR A 103 10.44 11.40 18.12
CA TYR A 103 11.14 10.28 18.72
C TYR A 103 10.46 9.80 20.01
N ARG A 104 10.07 10.75 20.88
CA ARG A 104 9.34 10.42 22.13
C ARG A 104 8.00 9.75 21.84
N LEU A 105 7.23 10.30 20.91
CA LEU A 105 5.97 9.71 20.47
C LEU A 105 6.16 8.28 19.93
N ALA A 106 7.16 8.07 19.07
CA ALA A 106 7.46 6.75 18.53
C ALA A 106 7.84 5.75 19.62
N LYS A 107 8.65 6.17 20.60
CA LYS A 107 9.01 5.33 21.76
C LYS A 107 7.82 5.00 22.66
N ALA A 108 6.94 5.97 22.93
CA ALA A 108 5.73 5.71 23.69
C ALA A 108 4.83 4.68 22.97
N TRP A 109 4.73 4.78 21.63
CA TRP A 109 4.01 3.79 20.84
C TRP A 109 4.64 2.40 20.89
N ASP A 110 5.97 2.28 20.81
CA ASP A 110 6.66 0.99 20.94
C ASP A 110 6.30 0.27 22.26
N VAL A 111 6.26 1.03 23.36
CA VAL A 111 5.89 0.51 24.69
C VAL A 111 4.42 0.09 24.72
N VAL A 112 3.50 0.93 24.23
CA VAL A 112 2.07 0.62 24.15
C VAL A 112 1.81 -0.61 23.28
N ALA A 113 2.49 -0.73 22.14
CA ALA A 113 2.36 -1.88 21.25
C ALA A 113 2.82 -3.18 21.94
N GLU A 114 3.88 -3.11 22.76
CA GLU A 114 4.34 -4.26 23.54
C GLU A 114 3.33 -4.65 24.64
N LEU A 115 2.84 -3.68 25.41
CA LEU A 115 1.82 -3.91 26.44
C LEU A 115 0.51 -4.45 25.85
N GLN A 116 0.14 -3.98 24.65
CA GLN A 116 -0.98 -4.52 23.89
C GLN A 116 -0.75 -5.97 23.47
N ARG A 117 0.46 -6.34 23.01
CA ARG A 117 0.79 -7.73 22.68
C ARG A 117 0.66 -8.66 23.88
N GLN A 118 0.97 -8.16 25.07
CA GLN A 118 0.85 -8.88 26.33
C GLN A 118 -0.59 -8.92 26.88
N GLY A 119 -1.53 -8.20 26.25
CA GLY A 119 -2.94 -8.18 26.64
C GLY A 119 -3.29 -7.16 27.74
N TRP A 120 -2.34 -6.34 28.19
CA TRP A 120 -2.56 -5.31 29.22
C TRP A 120 -3.36 -4.11 28.71
N ILE A 121 -3.36 -3.89 27.40
CA ILE A 121 -4.06 -2.79 26.73
C ILE A 121 -5.08 -3.38 25.76
N ASP A 122 -6.29 -2.82 25.75
CA ASP A 122 -7.31 -3.19 24.77
C ASP A 122 -6.90 -2.75 23.36
N GLY A 123 -6.73 -3.73 22.46
CA GLY A 123 -6.35 -3.47 21.07
C GLY A 123 -7.42 -2.77 20.24
N SER A 124 -8.68 -2.76 20.68
CA SER A 124 -9.72 -1.96 20.02
C SER A 124 -9.53 -0.47 20.27
N SER A 125 -9.08 -0.12 21.47
CA SER A 125 -8.78 1.24 21.91
C SER A 125 -7.64 1.88 21.12
N THR A 126 -6.58 1.14 20.77
CA THR A 126 -5.38 1.69 20.09
C THR A 126 -5.42 1.64 18.56
N ARG A 127 -6.47 1.08 17.95
CA ARG A 127 -6.56 0.82 16.50
C ARG A 127 -6.32 2.05 15.61
N GLY A 128 -6.73 3.24 16.07
CA GLY A 128 -6.61 4.50 15.33
C GLY A 128 -5.25 5.22 15.47
N VAL A 129 -4.41 4.78 16.40
CA VAL A 129 -3.14 5.48 16.73
C VAL A 129 -2.14 5.42 15.57
N PRO A 130 -1.90 4.27 14.89
CA PRO A 130 -0.94 4.22 13.77
C PRO A 130 -1.30 5.15 12.62
N GLU A 131 -2.59 5.29 12.30
CA GLU A 131 -3.03 6.18 11.22
C GLU A 131 -2.91 7.65 11.63
N SER A 132 -3.21 7.95 12.89
CA SER A 132 -2.99 9.28 13.47
C SER A 132 -1.51 9.68 13.44
N MET A 133 -0.61 8.75 13.79
CA MET A 133 0.84 8.97 13.67
C MET A 133 1.24 9.22 12.21
N LYS A 134 0.83 8.38 11.25
CA LYS A 134 1.14 8.60 9.82
C LYS A 134 0.67 9.96 9.33
N ARG A 135 -0.53 10.38 9.73
CA ARG A 135 -1.09 11.70 9.40
C ARG A 135 -0.22 12.83 9.98
N LEU A 136 0.13 12.75 11.27
CA LEU A 136 1.00 13.72 11.92
C LEU A 136 2.39 13.78 11.29
N HIS A 137 2.94 12.65 10.86
CA HIS A 137 4.22 12.60 10.15
C HIS A 137 4.18 13.39 8.85
N ARG A 138 3.13 13.19 8.04
CA ARG A 138 2.94 13.92 6.78
C ARG A 138 2.74 15.41 7.01
N LEU A 139 1.98 15.78 8.04
CA LEU A 139 1.78 17.18 8.42
C LEU A 139 3.09 17.83 8.91
N ALA A 140 3.91 17.10 9.66
CA ALA A 140 5.22 17.56 10.13
C ALA A 140 6.20 17.80 8.97
N ILE A 141 6.21 16.92 7.97
CA ILE A 141 7.00 17.11 6.75
C ILE A 141 6.51 18.37 6.00
N ALA A 142 5.19 18.54 5.84
CA ALA A 142 4.62 19.70 5.18
C ALA A 142 4.93 21.02 5.92
N ASP A 143 4.88 21.01 7.26
CA ASP A 143 5.28 22.15 8.11
C ASP A 143 6.80 22.47 7.95
N GLY A 144 7.63 21.46 7.70
CA GLY A 144 9.03 21.64 7.32
C GLY A 144 9.24 22.31 5.98
N MET A 145 8.51 21.85 4.97
CA MET A 145 8.59 22.41 3.61
C MET A 145 8.10 23.86 3.57
N THR A 146 7.05 24.18 4.34
CA THR A 146 6.55 25.57 4.43
C THR A 146 7.52 26.50 5.16
N ASP A 147 8.21 26.03 6.20
CA ASP A 147 9.26 26.81 6.88
C ASP A 147 10.44 27.13 5.94
N GLN A 148 10.84 26.18 5.09
CA GLN A 148 11.88 26.39 4.06
C GLN A 148 11.49 27.45 3.01
N LEU A 149 10.19 27.64 2.78
CA LEU A 149 9.66 28.64 1.85
C LEU A 149 9.41 30.01 2.53
N GLY A 150 9.85 30.20 3.78
CA GLY A 150 9.62 31.44 4.55
C GLY A 150 8.19 31.60 5.05
N GLY A 151 7.39 30.53 5.06
CA GLY A 151 6.05 30.51 5.59
C GLY A 151 6.02 30.62 7.12
N ARG A 152 4.87 31.03 7.67
CA ARG A 152 4.65 31.06 9.13
C ARG A 152 4.51 29.62 9.65
N ARG A 153 5.34 29.28 10.64
CA ARG A 153 5.33 27.99 11.34
C ARG A 153 4.00 27.72 12.02
N SER A 154 3.51 26.49 11.94
CA SER A 154 2.32 26.07 12.68
C SER A 154 2.70 25.41 14.01
N GLY A 155 2.46 26.11 15.13
CA GLY A 155 2.63 25.53 16.47
C GLY A 155 1.71 24.32 16.74
N THR A 156 0.63 24.19 15.96
CA THR A 156 -0.39 23.15 16.11
C THR A 156 0.15 21.74 15.88
N VAL A 157 1.08 21.54 14.94
CA VAL A 157 1.61 20.20 14.64
C VAL A 157 2.48 19.68 15.78
N THR A 158 3.38 20.53 16.29
CA THR A 158 4.21 20.20 17.47
C THR A 158 3.32 19.85 18.66
N GLN A 159 2.29 20.68 18.91
CA GLN A 159 1.36 20.45 20.01
C GLN A 159 0.61 19.12 19.85
N GLN A 160 0.12 18.80 18.66
CA GLN A 160 -0.57 17.53 18.41
C GLN A 160 0.34 16.31 18.61
N ILE A 161 1.60 16.39 18.19
CA ILE A 161 2.60 15.33 18.42
C ILE A 161 2.83 15.12 19.92
N THR A 162 3.04 16.21 20.67
CA THR A 162 3.24 16.15 22.13
C THR A 162 2.00 15.60 22.83
N LEU A 163 0.80 16.10 22.50
CA LEU A 163 -0.45 15.66 23.10
C LEU A 163 -0.70 14.16 22.89
N LEU A 164 -0.43 13.65 21.68
CA LEU A 164 -0.54 12.22 21.41
C LEU A 164 0.53 11.43 22.18
N GLY A 165 1.74 11.98 22.30
CA GLY A 165 2.81 11.37 23.10
C GLY A 165 2.41 11.21 24.56
N ASP A 166 1.92 12.29 25.18
CA ASP A 166 1.46 12.29 26.58
C ASP A 166 0.32 11.28 26.80
N LEU A 167 -0.63 11.20 25.86
CA LEU A 167 -1.74 10.25 25.91
C LEU A 167 -1.25 8.80 25.91
N LEU A 168 -0.25 8.47 25.06
CA LEU A 168 0.32 7.13 25.01
C LEU A 168 1.13 6.79 26.27
N VAL A 169 1.80 7.78 26.86
CA VAL A 169 2.50 7.60 28.14
C VAL A 169 1.48 7.33 29.25
N ALA A 170 0.40 8.12 29.35
CA ALA A 170 -0.65 7.90 30.33
C ALA A 170 -1.31 6.51 30.17
N LEU A 171 -1.50 6.05 28.93
CA LEU A 171 -2.02 4.70 28.66
C LEU A 171 -1.04 3.61 29.14
N ALA A 172 0.26 3.80 28.91
CA ALA A 172 1.28 2.86 29.36
C ALA A 172 1.36 2.82 30.89
N ASP A 173 1.24 3.98 31.55
CA ASP A 173 1.25 4.10 33.01
C ASP A 173 0.06 3.36 33.64
N GLU A 174 -1.14 3.56 33.10
CA GLU A 174 -2.34 2.85 33.57
C GLU A 174 -2.24 1.33 33.37
N ALA A 175 -1.68 0.88 32.25
CA ALA A 175 -1.43 -0.54 32.01
C ALA A 175 -0.43 -1.13 33.02
N VAL A 176 0.62 -0.37 33.38
CA VAL A 176 1.61 -0.79 34.39
C VAL A 176 1.01 -0.81 35.79
N GLU A 177 0.17 0.15 36.15
CA GLU A 177 -0.57 0.14 37.41
C GLU A 177 -1.47 -1.09 37.53
N HIS A 178 -2.25 -1.39 36.48
CA HIS A 178 -3.10 -2.59 36.46
C HIS A 178 -2.29 -3.87 36.60
N GLN A 179 -1.10 -3.93 35.99
CA GLN A 179 -0.16 -5.04 36.16
C GLN A 179 0.37 -5.14 37.60
N ALA A 180 0.59 -4.03 38.30
CA ALA A 180 1.07 -4.04 39.68
C ALA A 180 -0.02 -4.46 40.69
N THR A 181 -1.29 -4.14 40.43
CA THR A 181 -2.42 -4.41 41.32
C THR A 181 -3.01 -5.83 41.27
N ILE A 182 -2.25 -6.84 40.80
CA ILE A 182 -2.71 -8.23 40.55
C ILE A 182 -3.76 -8.70 41.56
N GLY A 183 -5.03 -8.63 41.14
CA GLY A 183 -6.23 -9.00 41.87
C GLY A 183 -7.26 -9.52 40.87
N THR A 184 -8.21 -10.32 41.33
CA THR A 184 -9.05 -11.24 40.54
C THR A 184 -9.90 -10.61 39.42
N ASP A 185 -10.00 -9.28 39.34
CA ASP A 185 -10.78 -8.55 38.33
C ASP A 185 -9.85 -7.81 37.36
N PHE A 186 -9.35 -8.53 36.36
CA PHE A 186 -8.50 -7.96 35.32
C PHE A 186 -9.36 -7.16 34.32
N THR A 187 -9.13 -5.84 34.26
CA THR A 187 -9.69 -4.96 33.23
C THR A 187 -8.54 -4.35 32.43
N PRO A 188 -8.47 -4.54 31.10
CA PRO A 188 -7.39 -3.97 30.29
C PRO A 188 -7.49 -2.44 30.23
N ALA A 189 -6.32 -1.78 30.18
CA ALA A 189 -6.25 -0.33 30.07
C ALA A 189 -6.83 0.15 28.72
N THR A 190 -7.52 1.30 28.75
CA THR A 190 -8.13 1.90 27.56
C THR A 190 -7.73 3.36 27.39
N LEU A 191 -7.72 3.84 26.14
CA LEU A 191 -7.39 5.23 25.85
C LEU A 191 -8.35 6.24 26.48
N ALA A 192 -9.62 5.86 26.70
CA ALA A 192 -10.61 6.74 27.29
C ALA A 192 -10.27 7.06 28.76
N VAL A 193 -9.85 6.04 29.54
CA VAL A 193 -9.47 6.22 30.94
C VAL A 193 -8.16 7.00 31.05
N ALA A 194 -7.17 6.66 30.22
CA ALA A 194 -5.91 7.40 30.14
C ALA A 194 -6.13 8.88 29.78
N ALA A 195 -7.06 9.18 28.87
CA ALA A 195 -7.41 10.56 28.51
C ALA A 195 -8.05 11.33 29.68
N GLN A 196 -8.91 10.68 30.46
CA GLN A 196 -9.55 11.28 31.64
C GLN A 196 -8.51 11.57 32.74
N ARG A 197 -7.63 10.62 33.04
CA ARG A 197 -6.53 10.83 34.00
C ARG A 197 -5.61 11.97 33.57
N LEU A 198 -5.17 11.98 32.31
CA LEU A 198 -4.32 13.05 31.78
C LEU A 198 -5.00 14.42 31.87
N ALA A 199 -6.32 14.50 31.69
CA ALA A 199 -7.07 15.75 31.88
C ALA A 199 -7.11 16.18 33.35
N ALA A 200 -7.30 15.24 34.28
CA ALA A 200 -7.27 15.50 35.71
C ALA A 200 -5.89 15.96 36.19
N ASP A 201 -4.81 15.32 35.72
CA ASP A 201 -3.43 15.71 36.07
C ASP A 201 -3.09 17.11 35.57
N ARG A 202 -3.57 17.47 34.37
CA ARG A 202 -3.39 18.83 33.84
C ARG A 202 -4.15 19.87 34.65
N ALA A 203 -5.37 19.57 35.08
CA ALA A 203 -6.14 20.46 35.96
C ALA A 203 -5.43 20.62 37.32
N ALA A 204 -4.97 19.53 37.93
CA ALA A 204 -4.22 19.57 39.19
C ALA A 204 -2.91 20.36 39.07
N TYR A 205 -2.18 20.21 37.96
CA TYR A 205 -0.97 21.00 37.70
C TYR A 205 -1.28 22.49 37.53
N GLN A 206 -2.39 22.84 36.87
CA GLN A 206 -2.84 24.23 36.74
C GLN A 206 -3.14 24.85 38.11
N GLU A 207 -3.89 24.15 38.96
CA GLU A 207 -4.18 24.60 40.32
C GLU A 207 -2.90 24.79 41.15
N LEU A 208 -1.92 23.87 41.03
CA LEU A 208 -0.62 24.00 41.71
C LEU A 208 0.20 25.19 41.21
N MET A 209 0.15 25.50 39.91
CA MET A 209 0.81 26.68 39.34
C MET A 209 0.13 27.98 39.78
N GLU A 210 -1.20 28.00 39.87
CA GLU A 210 -1.96 29.15 40.37
C GLU A 210 -1.68 29.40 41.86
N LEU A 211 -1.64 28.33 42.67
CA LEU A 211 -1.23 28.40 44.07
C LEU A 211 0.23 28.85 44.19
N GLY A 212 1.15 28.25 43.43
CA GLY A 212 2.57 28.62 43.43
C GLY A 212 2.84 30.07 43.01
N GLY A 213 2.05 30.61 42.08
CA GLY A 213 2.04 32.03 41.73
C GLY A 213 1.53 32.92 42.86
N ALA A 214 0.47 32.49 43.56
CA ALA A 214 -0.08 33.22 44.70
C ALA A 214 0.86 33.26 45.93
N TRP A 215 1.78 32.31 46.06
CA TRP A 215 2.84 32.33 47.09
C TRP A 215 4.04 33.23 46.73
N GLY A 216 4.20 33.60 45.45
CA GLY A 216 5.25 34.50 44.97
C GLY A 216 4.96 35.99 45.12
N GLU A 217 3.71 36.36 45.44
CA GLU A 217 3.24 37.75 45.58
C GLU A 217 2.91 38.15 47.05
N ARG A 218 3.56 37.52 48.04
CA ARG A 218 3.53 38.07 49.41
C ARG A 218 4.71 39.05 49.58
N PRO A 219 4.45 40.33 49.91
CA PRO A 219 5.47 41.38 50.02
C PRO A 219 6.48 41.13 51.16
#